data_AF-A0A2S7UX93-F1
#
_entry.id   AF-A0A2S7UX93-F1
#
_cell.length_a   1.000
_cell.length_b   1.000
_cell.length_c   1.000
_cell.angle_alpha   90.00
_cell.angle_beta   90.00
_cell.angle_gamma   90.00
#
_symmetry.space_group_name_H-M   'P 1'
#
loop_
_entity.id
_entity.type
_entity.pdbx_description
1 polymer ?
#
loop_
_entity_poly.entity_id
_entity_poly.type
_entity_poly.pdbx_seq_one_letter_code
_entity_poly.pdbx_strand_id
1 'polypeptide(L)'
;MDSHRNELINLIENNLVTDENLDEAVTLANIIPNSSRWLTFLNQLFLWTGSIALGLSMLFFIAFNWLEFGRFAKFALVEVSLVGAIISYLILKKESLLAKASITVAAIFVGVLLALFGQTYQTGADPWQLFFIWACLILPWTMTARFSVLWLISIILINVAFILYIDAHNRLFFLHYVQDVILWGLFAINFVSLIVWQLASVKCKWLQDGFSMRLITVTVAILITILAIISVSEGNMFSNLAVPMWAICMGLGYWLYRCRTVELFILAIGCLSGIMLIATLFINLLFNGSEIISAFLLLALIIVGLGACSAWWLNSVQKSTKVKSFEPVRVEQDRAEQEPLQEHVNKEVQHESE
;
A
#
# COMPACT_ATOMS: atom_id res chain seq x y z
N MET A 1 16.81 -0.26 -9.63
CA MET A 1 17.71 0.27 -10.67
C MET A 1 17.99 1.71 -10.31
N ASP A 2 19.24 1.92 -9.95
CA ASP A 2 19.64 2.74 -8.82
C ASP A 2 19.69 4.22 -9.19
N SER A 3 18.91 5.00 -8.44
CA SER A 3 19.04 6.45 -8.49
C SER A 3 20.36 6.78 -7.80
N HIS A 4 21.37 7.19 -8.58
CA HIS A 4 22.65 7.75 -8.09
C HIS A 4 22.47 9.06 -7.29
N ARG A 5 21.22 9.45 -7.00
CA ARG A 5 20.85 10.54 -6.10
C ARG A 5 21.56 10.45 -4.75
N ASN A 6 21.74 9.25 -4.20
CA ASN A 6 22.45 9.11 -2.92
C ASN A 6 23.97 9.38 -3.05
N GLU A 7 24.58 8.97 -4.16
CA GLU A 7 26.00 9.25 -4.44
C GLU A 7 26.21 10.74 -4.72
N LEU A 8 25.32 11.36 -5.49
CA LEU A 8 25.39 12.78 -5.78
C LEU A 8 25.17 13.66 -4.54
N ILE A 9 24.22 13.28 -3.67
CA ILE A 9 24.03 13.95 -2.37
C ILE A 9 25.31 13.82 -1.50
N ASN A 10 25.94 12.64 -1.49
CA ASN A 10 27.20 12.45 -0.75
C ASN A 10 28.36 13.26 -1.35
N LEU A 11 28.43 13.42 -2.68
CA LEU A 11 29.46 14.23 -3.34
C LEU A 11 29.28 15.73 -3.07
N ILE A 12 28.03 16.19 -2.98
CA ILE A 12 27.70 17.56 -2.57
C ILE A 12 28.00 17.78 -1.08
N GLU A 13 27.58 16.87 -0.20
CA GLU A 13 27.83 16.97 1.26
C GLU A 13 29.33 16.98 1.61
N ASN A 14 30.17 16.36 0.78
CA ASN A 14 31.63 16.34 0.96
C ASN A 14 32.37 17.50 0.24
N ASN A 15 31.66 18.51 -0.30
CA ASN A 15 32.25 19.63 -1.07
C ASN A 15 33.12 19.20 -2.27
N LEU A 16 32.87 18.01 -2.82
CA LEU A 16 33.64 17.49 -3.97
C LEU A 16 33.10 17.99 -5.32
N VAL A 17 31.90 18.58 -5.33
CA VAL A 17 31.27 19.20 -6.51
C VAL A 17 31.09 20.68 -6.24
N THR A 18 31.76 21.51 -7.03
CA THR A 18 31.67 22.98 -7.00
C THR A 18 30.34 23.44 -7.61
N ASP A 19 29.74 24.55 -7.13
CA ASP A 19 28.42 25.03 -7.58
C ASP A 19 28.30 25.20 -9.12
N GLU A 20 29.40 25.45 -9.82
CA GLU A 20 29.45 25.52 -11.29
C GLU A 20 29.18 24.18 -12.01
N ASN A 21 29.51 23.05 -11.39
CA ASN A 21 29.39 21.71 -11.98
C ASN A 21 28.14 20.95 -11.49
N LEU A 22 27.29 21.60 -10.70
CA LEU A 22 26.13 20.98 -10.07
C LEU A 22 25.08 20.54 -11.10
N ASP A 23 24.83 21.37 -12.12
CA ASP A 23 23.86 21.08 -13.19
C ASP A 23 24.33 19.92 -14.09
N GLU A 24 25.64 19.85 -14.35
CA GLU A 24 26.25 18.77 -15.13
C GLU A 24 26.26 17.45 -14.35
N ALA A 25 26.54 17.50 -13.04
CA ALA A 25 26.47 16.34 -12.16
C ALA A 25 25.02 15.81 -12.03
N VAL A 26 24.02 16.70 -11.91
CA VAL A 26 22.59 16.33 -11.79
C VAL A 26 22.04 15.71 -13.08
N THR A 27 22.49 16.19 -14.24
CA THR A 27 22.15 15.60 -15.54
C THR A 27 22.84 14.25 -15.75
N LEU A 28 24.11 14.11 -15.38
CA LEU A 28 24.86 12.84 -15.43
C LEU A 28 24.29 11.79 -14.47
N ALA A 29 23.90 12.18 -13.26
CA ALA A 29 23.29 11.28 -12.28
C ALA A 29 21.84 10.88 -12.63
N ASN A 30 21.30 11.37 -13.75
CA ASN A 30 20.01 10.97 -14.30
C ASN A 30 18.84 11.20 -13.30
N ILE A 31 19.01 12.21 -12.44
CA ILE A 31 18.09 12.59 -11.35
C ILE A 31 16.88 13.34 -11.91
N ILE A 32 17.08 14.09 -12.99
CA ILE A 32 15.98 14.72 -13.73
C ILE A 32 15.30 13.63 -14.60
N PRO A 33 13.98 13.43 -14.49
CA PRO A 33 13.28 12.49 -15.35
C PRO A 33 13.43 12.93 -16.81
N ASN A 34 14.19 12.16 -17.59
CA ASN A 34 14.30 12.30 -19.03
C ASN A 34 12.89 12.30 -19.68
N SER A 35 12.69 13.06 -20.76
CA SER A 35 11.43 13.12 -21.54
C SER A 35 10.84 11.74 -21.84
N SER A 36 11.68 10.73 -22.08
CA SER A 36 11.24 9.34 -22.28
C SER A 36 10.57 8.72 -21.03
N ARG A 37 11.07 9.02 -19.83
CA ARG A 37 10.46 8.58 -18.56
C ARG A 37 9.13 9.29 -18.31
N TRP A 38 9.07 10.59 -18.60
CA TRP A 38 7.82 11.36 -18.56
C TRP A 38 6.77 10.79 -19.51
N LEU A 39 7.16 10.48 -20.74
CA LEU A 39 6.26 9.87 -21.72
C LEU A 39 5.77 8.50 -21.25
N THR A 40 6.64 7.68 -20.66
CA THR A 40 6.27 6.36 -20.11
C THR A 40 5.26 6.49 -18.97
N PHE A 41 5.51 7.42 -18.05
CA PHE A 41 4.59 7.74 -16.95
C PHE A 41 3.24 8.23 -17.48
N LEU A 42 3.23 9.18 -18.41
CA LEU A 42 2.00 9.70 -19.02
C LEU A 42 1.23 8.61 -19.76
N ASN A 43 1.92 7.75 -20.53
CA ASN A 43 1.30 6.63 -21.20
C ASN A 43 0.65 5.65 -20.21
N GLN A 44 1.32 5.36 -19.10
CA GLN A 44 0.78 4.50 -18.07
C GLN A 44 -0.42 5.15 -17.37
N LEU A 45 -0.32 6.44 -17.07
CA LEU A 45 -1.41 7.23 -16.48
C LEU A 45 -2.64 7.23 -17.39
N PHE A 46 -2.48 7.62 -18.65
CA PHE A 46 -3.56 7.66 -19.64
C PHE A 46 -4.15 6.28 -19.92
N LEU A 47 -3.33 5.23 -19.92
CA LEU A 47 -3.83 3.88 -20.11
C LEU A 47 -4.73 3.46 -18.94
N TRP A 48 -4.32 3.71 -17.69
CA TRP A 48 -5.14 3.38 -16.52
C TRP A 48 -6.38 4.25 -16.42
N THR A 49 -6.24 5.57 -16.51
CA THR A 49 -7.39 6.49 -16.42
C THR A 49 -8.34 6.28 -17.58
N GLY A 50 -7.84 6.10 -18.80
CA GLY A 50 -8.65 5.80 -19.98
C GLY A 50 -9.40 4.47 -19.85
N SER A 51 -8.74 3.41 -19.40
CA SER A 51 -9.38 2.10 -19.23
C SER A 51 -10.49 2.13 -18.16
N ILE A 52 -10.22 2.77 -17.02
CA ILE A 52 -11.22 2.93 -15.94
C ILE A 52 -12.36 3.83 -16.41
N ALA A 53 -12.06 4.94 -17.07
CA ALA A 53 -13.06 5.86 -17.62
C ALA A 53 -13.94 5.20 -18.66
N LEU A 54 -13.40 4.32 -19.53
CA LEU A 54 -14.19 3.54 -20.46
C LEU A 54 -15.15 2.58 -19.75
N GLY A 55 -14.67 1.88 -18.72
CA GLY A 55 -15.52 1.01 -17.89
C GLY A 55 -16.65 1.78 -17.20
N LEU A 56 -16.36 2.96 -16.64
CA LEU A 56 -17.34 3.83 -15.99
C LEU A 56 -18.28 4.53 -16.98
N SER A 57 -17.77 4.95 -18.14
CA SER A 57 -18.58 5.56 -19.20
C SER A 57 -19.68 4.63 -19.65
N MET A 58 -19.37 3.35 -19.80
CA MET A 58 -20.35 2.30 -20.11
C MET A 58 -21.41 2.16 -19.00
N LEU A 59 -21.01 2.14 -17.73
CA LEU A 59 -21.92 2.12 -16.59
C LEU A 59 -22.89 3.31 -16.64
N PHE A 60 -22.36 4.52 -16.80
CA PHE A 60 -23.17 5.74 -16.85
C PHE A 60 -24.03 5.83 -18.10
N PHE A 61 -23.56 5.34 -19.24
CA PHE A 61 -24.33 5.28 -20.48
C PHE A 61 -25.59 4.44 -20.31
N ILE A 62 -25.49 3.28 -19.66
CA ILE A 62 -26.65 2.42 -19.37
C ILE A 62 -27.58 3.07 -18.36
N ALA A 63 -27.03 3.69 -17.31
CA ALA A 63 -27.82 4.37 -16.28
C ALA A 63 -28.59 5.56 -16.87
N PHE A 64 -27.97 6.35 -17.75
CA PHE A 64 -28.61 7.48 -18.41
C PHE A 64 -29.70 7.03 -19.39
N ASN A 65 -29.42 6.05 -20.23
CA ASN A 65 -30.37 5.53 -21.24
C ASN A 65 -31.29 4.42 -20.67
N TRP A 66 -31.52 4.40 -19.35
CA TRP A 66 -32.19 3.29 -18.70
C TRP A 66 -33.63 3.07 -19.19
N LEU A 67 -34.37 4.13 -19.46
CA LEU A 67 -35.76 4.04 -19.91
C LEU A 67 -35.88 3.67 -21.39
N GLU A 68 -34.88 4.00 -22.21
CA GLU A 68 -34.92 3.83 -23.65
C GLU A 68 -34.55 2.40 -24.09
N PHE A 69 -33.68 1.73 -23.33
CA PHE A 69 -33.28 0.36 -23.66
C PHE A 69 -34.21 -0.71 -23.07
N GLY A 70 -34.61 -1.66 -23.93
CA GLY A 70 -35.19 -2.92 -23.46
C GLY A 70 -34.17 -3.73 -22.63
N ARG A 71 -34.66 -4.57 -21.70
CA ARG A 71 -33.80 -5.39 -20.82
C ARG A 71 -32.70 -6.15 -21.57
N PHE A 72 -33.05 -6.77 -22.69
CA PHE A 72 -32.09 -7.55 -23.49
C PHE A 72 -30.99 -6.69 -24.11
N ALA A 73 -31.31 -5.47 -24.52
CA ALA A 73 -30.30 -4.54 -25.03
C ALA A 73 -29.31 -4.14 -23.94
N LYS A 74 -29.79 -3.89 -22.71
CA LYS A 74 -28.91 -3.56 -21.56
C LYS A 74 -27.95 -4.71 -21.25
N PHE A 75 -28.45 -5.94 -21.15
CA PHE A 75 -27.61 -7.12 -20.89
C PHE A 75 -26.64 -7.38 -22.03
N ALA A 76 -27.11 -7.36 -23.28
CA ALA A 76 -26.27 -7.58 -24.44
C ALA A 76 -25.13 -6.55 -24.51
N LEU A 77 -25.39 -5.28 -24.20
CA LEU A 77 -24.37 -4.24 -24.19
C LEU A 77 -23.26 -4.57 -23.16
N VAL A 78 -23.64 -4.87 -21.91
CA VAL A 78 -22.66 -5.20 -20.85
C VAL A 78 -21.92 -6.50 -21.14
N GLU A 79 -22.62 -7.54 -21.58
CA GLU A 79 -22.04 -8.85 -21.87
C GLU A 79 -21.07 -8.79 -23.06
N VAL A 80 -21.42 -8.07 -24.13
CA VAL A 80 -20.52 -7.87 -25.28
C VAL A 80 -19.27 -7.10 -24.86
N SER A 81 -19.41 -6.04 -24.04
CA SER A 81 -18.25 -5.31 -23.52
C SER A 81 -17.38 -6.15 -22.59
N LEU A 82 -18.00 -6.98 -21.72
CA LEU A 82 -17.30 -7.93 -20.86
C LEU A 82 -16.51 -8.95 -21.68
N VAL A 83 -17.16 -9.60 -22.65
CA VAL A 83 -16.53 -10.57 -23.54
C VAL A 83 -15.41 -9.91 -24.35
N GLY A 84 -15.61 -8.69 -24.86
CA GLY A 84 -14.57 -7.93 -25.55
C GLY A 84 -13.34 -7.67 -24.67
N ALA A 85 -13.54 -7.32 -23.40
CA ALA A 85 -12.45 -7.11 -22.45
C ALA A 85 -11.70 -8.42 -22.13
N ILE A 86 -12.41 -9.53 -21.98
CA ILE A 86 -11.81 -10.86 -21.77
C ILE A 86 -11.03 -11.30 -23.01
N ILE A 87 -11.60 -11.18 -24.22
CA ILE A 87 -10.93 -11.52 -25.47
C ILE A 87 -9.66 -10.68 -25.64
N SER A 88 -9.74 -9.38 -25.33
CA SER A 88 -8.57 -8.49 -25.35
C SER A 88 -7.47 -9.02 -24.41
N TYR A 89 -7.82 -9.40 -23.18
CA TYR A 89 -6.87 -10.01 -22.24
C TYR A 89 -6.24 -11.31 -22.77
N LEU A 90 -7.01 -12.15 -23.46
CA LEU A 90 -6.55 -13.43 -24.00
C LEU A 90 -5.60 -13.27 -25.20
N ILE A 91 -5.82 -12.27 -26.05
CA ILE A 91 -4.99 -12.00 -27.24
C ILE A 91 -3.71 -11.24 -26.85
N LEU A 92 -3.80 -10.35 -25.85
CA LEU A 92 -2.67 -9.56 -25.39
C LEU A 92 -1.66 -10.42 -24.62
N LYS A 93 -0.39 -10.00 -24.64
CA LYS A 93 0.65 -10.64 -23.81
C LYS A 93 0.29 -10.43 -22.33
N LYS A 94 0.17 -11.52 -21.55
CA LYS A 94 -0.28 -11.49 -20.14
C LYS A 94 0.51 -10.51 -19.26
N GLU A 95 1.80 -10.34 -19.52
CA GLU A 95 2.66 -9.42 -18.77
C GLU A 95 2.50 -7.94 -19.14
N SER A 96 1.83 -7.65 -20.27
CA SER A 96 1.61 -6.29 -20.75
C SER A 96 0.64 -5.52 -19.84
N LEU A 97 0.86 -4.21 -19.74
CA LEU A 97 -0.04 -3.32 -18.98
C LEU A 97 -1.46 -3.34 -19.57
N LEU A 98 -1.58 -3.44 -20.90
CA LEU A 98 -2.86 -3.52 -21.61
C LEU A 98 -3.66 -4.76 -21.21
N ALA A 99 -3.01 -5.93 -21.05
CA ALA A 99 -3.68 -7.13 -20.57
C ALA A 99 -4.20 -6.93 -19.14
N LYS A 100 -3.37 -6.37 -18.25
CA LYS A 100 -3.73 -6.07 -16.86
C LYS A 100 -4.88 -5.06 -16.77
N ALA A 101 -4.89 -4.05 -17.63
CA ALA A 101 -6.00 -3.10 -17.75
C ALA A 101 -7.28 -3.78 -18.26
N SER A 102 -7.18 -4.62 -19.29
CA SER A 102 -8.32 -5.32 -19.89
C SER A 102 -9.01 -6.25 -18.88
N ILE A 103 -8.25 -7.05 -18.12
CA ILE A 103 -8.82 -7.92 -17.09
C ILE A 103 -9.42 -7.12 -15.92
N THR A 104 -8.88 -5.94 -15.62
CA THR A 104 -9.43 -5.03 -14.61
C THR A 104 -10.77 -4.46 -15.05
N VAL A 105 -10.88 -4.02 -16.30
CA VAL A 105 -12.15 -3.56 -16.89
C VAL A 105 -13.17 -4.70 -16.93
N ALA A 106 -12.75 -5.90 -17.29
CA ALA A 106 -13.62 -7.07 -17.26
C ALA A 106 -14.16 -7.35 -15.84
N ALA A 107 -13.30 -7.25 -14.81
CA ALA A 107 -13.72 -7.38 -13.42
C ALA A 107 -14.72 -6.29 -12.99
N ILE A 108 -14.59 -5.05 -13.49
CA ILE A 108 -15.59 -3.99 -13.29
C ILE A 108 -16.91 -4.36 -13.95
N PHE A 109 -16.89 -4.86 -15.19
CA PHE A 109 -18.11 -5.26 -15.89
C PHE A 109 -18.84 -6.43 -15.23
N VAL A 110 -18.15 -7.33 -14.52
CA VAL A 110 -18.82 -8.33 -13.66
C VAL A 110 -19.71 -7.65 -12.61
N GLY A 111 -19.19 -6.61 -11.95
CA GLY A 111 -19.97 -5.82 -10.98
C GLY A 111 -21.14 -5.08 -11.63
N VAL A 112 -20.92 -4.48 -12.81
CA VAL A 112 -21.98 -3.82 -13.60
C VAL A 112 -23.09 -4.80 -13.95
N LEU A 113 -22.74 -6.02 -14.38
CA LEU A 113 -23.69 -7.05 -14.75
C LEU A 113 -24.51 -7.53 -13.55
N LEU A 114 -23.88 -7.73 -12.38
CA LEU A 114 -24.58 -8.06 -11.15
C LEU A 114 -25.54 -6.94 -10.70
N ALA A 115 -25.10 -5.68 -10.80
CA ALA A 115 -25.95 -4.53 -10.48
C ALA A 115 -27.12 -4.40 -11.44
N LEU A 116 -26.89 -4.57 -12.74
CA LEU A 116 -27.93 -4.57 -13.78
C LEU A 116 -28.96 -5.68 -13.51
N PHE A 117 -28.51 -6.86 -13.12
CA PHE A 117 -29.37 -7.98 -12.77
C PHE A 117 -30.24 -7.68 -11.55
N GLY A 118 -29.65 -7.21 -10.45
CA GLY A 118 -30.39 -6.84 -9.24
C GLY A 118 -31.44 -5.75 -9.49
N GLN A 119 -31.10 -4.74 -10.30
CA GLN A 119 -32.02 -3.64 -10.66
C GLN A 119 -33.14 -4.10 -11.61
N THR A 120 -32.84 -4.94 -12.60
CA THR A 120 -33.82 -5.35 -13.62
C THR A 120 -34.85 -6.33 -13.06
N TYR A 121 -34.40 -7.28 -12.24
CA TYR A 121 -35.26 -8.35 -11.72
C TYR A 121 -35.74 -8.11 -10.29
N GLN A 122 -35.37 -6.98 -9.67
CA GLN A 122 -35.76 -6.60 -8.31
C GLN A 122 -35.69 -7.80 -7.35
N THR A 123 -34.55 -8.47 -7.31
CA THR A 123 -34.39 -9.77 -6.66
C THR A 123 -34.57 -9.73 -5.14
N GLY A 124 -34.80 -8.55 -4.55
CA GLY A 124 -34.89 -8.35 -3.11
C GLY A 124 -33.60 -8.73 -2.37
N ALA A 125 -32.52 -9.02 -3.10
CA ALA A 125 -31.25 -9.44 -2.54
C ALA A 125 -30.56 -8.26 -1.86
N ASP A 126 -30.02 -8.51 -0.67
CA ASP A 126 -29.31 -7.47 0.07
C ASP A 126 -28.07 -6.98 -0.71
N PRO A 127 -27.73 -5.69 -0.62
CA PRO A 127 -26.55 -5.13 -1.27
C PRO A 127 -25.25 -5.87 -0.95
N TRP A 128 -25.09 -6.43 0.26
CA TRP A 128 -23.87 -7.15 0.66
C TRP A 128 -23.62 -8.40 -0.19
N GLN A 129 -24.69 -9.10 -0.63
CA GLN A 129 -24.57 -10.32 -1.43
C GLN A 129 -23.99 -10.01 -2.80
N LEU A 130 -24.36 -8.87 -3.39
CA LEU A 130 -23.82 -8.41 -4.67
C LEU A 130 -22.30 -8.27 -4.60
N PHE A 131 -21.78 -7.55 -3.61
CA PHE A 131 -20.34 -7.33 -3.47
C PHE A 131 -19.59 -8.61 -3.10
N PHE A 132 -20.20 -9.48 -2.29
CA PHE A 132 -19.59 -10.77 -1.94
C PHE A 132 -19.49 -11.71 -3.15
N ILE A 133 -20.58 -11.88 -3.90
CA ILE A 133 -20.60 -12.70 -5.12
C ILE A 133 -19.64 -12.11 -6.15
N TRP A 134 -19.60 -10.79 -6.29
CA TRP A 134 -18.64 -10.12 -7.16
C TRP A 134 -17.20 -10.46 -6.79
N ALA A 135 -16.83 -10.36 -5.50
CA ALA A 135 -15.51 -10.78 -5.03
C ALA A 135 -15.22 -12.24 -5.39
N CYS A 136 -16.15 -13.16 -5.11
CA CYS A 136 -15.99 -14.58 -5.42
C CYS A 136 -15.78 -14.84 -6.91
N LEU A 137 -16.50 -14.14 -7.80
CA LEU A 137 -16.39 -14.32 -9.25
C LEU A 137 -15.04 -13.85 -9.80
N ILE A 138 -14.47 -12.78 -9.23
CA ILE A 138 -13.17 -12.25 -9.69
C ILE A 138 -11.97 -12.94 -9.03
N LEU A 139 -12.15 -13.69 -7.94
CA LEU A 139 -11.05 -14.37 -7.25
C LEU A 139 -10.23 -15.30 -8.17
N PRO A 140 -10.80 -16.20 -8.98
CA PRO A 140 -10.02 -17.02 -9.91
C PRO A 140 -9.24 -16.20 -10.94
N TRP A 141 -9.74 -15.00 -11.25
CA TRP A 141 -9.15 -14.10 -12.23
C TRP A 141 -7.92 -13.41 -11.65
N THR A 142 -7.93 -13.09 -10.35
CA THR A 142 -6.75 -12.56 -9.65
C THR A 142 -5.57 -13.53 -9.68
N MET A 143 -5.85 -14.83 -9.49
CA MET A 143 -4.82 -15.87 -9.50
C MET A 143 -4.24 -16.10 -10.89
N THR A 144 -5.08 -16.07 -11.92
CA THR A 144 -4.66 -16.29 -13.31
C THR A 144 -3.98 -15.08 -13.93
N ALA A 145 -4.45 -13.87 -13.61
CA ALA A 145 -3.89 -12.62 -14.12
C ALA A 145 -2.52 -12.27 -13.53
N ARG A 146 -2.14 -12.87 -12.39
CA ARG A 146 -0.90 -12.57 -11.66
C ARG A 146 -0.70 -11.07 -11.44
N PHE A 147 -1.80 -10.37 -11.16
CA PHE A 147 -1.81 -8.92 -11.01
C PHE A 147 -2.24 -8.53 -9.60
N SER A 148 -1.31 -7.90 -8.88
CA SER A 148 -1.44 -7.55 -7.46
C SER A 148 -2.63 -6.62 -7.18
N VAL A 149 -2.91 -5.66 -8.07
CA VAL A 149 -4.02 -4.71 -7.91
C VAL A 149 -5.40 -5.38 -7.98
N LEU A 150 -5.57 -6.43 -8.79
CA LEU A 150 -6.86 -7.12 -8.88
C LEU A 150 -7.20 -7.85 -7.56
N TRP A 151 -6.17 -8.29 -6.83
CA TRP A 151 -6.34 -8.82 -5.48
C TRP A 151 -6.75 -7.72 -4.49
N LEU A 152 -6.20 -6.51 -4.61
CA LEU A 152 -6.64 -5.36 -3.79
C LEU A 152 -8.12 -5.04 -4.04
N ILE A 153 -8.57 -5.06 -5.31
CA ILE A 153 -9.99 -4.89 -5.65
C ILE A 153 -10.84 -5.97 -4.95
N SER A 154 -10.40 -7.22 -4.96
CA SER A 154 -11.10 -8.33 -4.29
C SER A 154 -11.18 -8.11 -2.77
N ILE A 155 -10.09 -7.67 -2.13
CA ILE A 155 -10.08 -7.31 -0.70
C ILE A 155 -11.06 -6.17 -0.43
N ILE A 156 -11.07 -5.11 -1.25
CA ILE A 156 -11.99 -3.97 -1.10
C ILE A 156 -13.44 -4.46 -1.17
N LEU A 157 -13.78 -5.31 -2.14
CA LEU A 157 -15.12 -5.87 -2.28
C LEU A 157 -15.54 -6.69 -1.05
N ILE A 158 -14.63 -7.50 -0.50
CA ILE A 158 -14.88 -8.27 0.73
C ILE A 158 -15.13 -7.33 1.92
N ASN A 159 -14.33 -6.26 2.06
CA ASN A 159 -14.54 -5.26 3.11
C ASN A 159 -15.89 -4.56 2.97
N VAL A 160 -16.25 -4.13 1.76
CA VAL A 160 -17.56 -3.50 1.48
C VAL A 160 -18.71 -4.46 1.77
N ALA A 161 -18.59 -5.71 1.33
CA ALA A 161 -19.59 -6.74 1.62
C ALA A 161 -19.75 -6.96 3.12
N PHE A 162 -18.66 -6.99 3.88
CA PHE A 162 -18.71 -7.14 5.33
C PHE A 162 -19.40 -5.97 6.03
N ILE A 163 -19.07 -4.72 5.65
CA ILE A 163 -19.73 -3.52 6.21
C ILE A 163 -21.23 -3.58 5.97
N LEU A 164 -21.65 -3.86 4.73
CA LEU A 164 -23.07 -3.93 4.36
C LEU A 164 -23.78 -5.12 5.03
N TYR A 165 -23.08 -6.22 5.26
CA TYR A 165 -23.63 -7.39 5.96
C TYR A 165 -23.97 -7.05 7.41
N ILE A 166 -23.04 -6.40 8.13
CA ILE A 166 -23.26 -5.98 9.51
C ILE A 166 -24.37 -4.94 9.59
N ASP A 167 -24.39 -3.96 8.67
CA ASP A 167 -25.44 -2.94 8.63
C ASP A 167 -26.84 -3.55 8.41
N ALA A 168 -26.97 -4.46 7.44
CA ALA A 168 -28.24 -5.15 7.17
C ALA A 168 -28.75 -5.99 8.35
N HIS A 169 -27.85 -6.61 9.11
CA HIS A 169 -28.18 -7.50 10.23
C HIS A 169 -28.05 -6.84 11.61
N ASN A 170 -27.76 -5.54 11.67
CA ASN A 170 -27.52 -4.81 12.92
C ASN A 170 -28.67 -5.02 13.94
N ARG A 171 -29.93 -4.92 13.47
CA ARG A 171 -31.13 -5.14 14.28
C ARG A 171 -31.27 -6.57 14.81
N LEU A 172 -30.75 -7.57 14.10
CA LEU A 172 -30.85 -8.98 14.50
C LEU A 172 -29.87 -9.34 15.63
N PHE A 173 -28.70 -8.70 15.64
CA PHE A 173 -27.64 -9.03 16.60
C PHE A 173 -27.68 -8.16 17.87
N PHE A 174 -28.62 -7.21 17.98
CA PHE A 174 -28.74 -6.27 19.11
C PHE A 174 -27.39 -5.65 19.51
N LEU A 175 -26.54 -5.37 18.51
CA LEU A 175 -25.19 -4.89 18.75
C LEU A 175 -25.26 -3.46 19.28
N HIS A 176 -25.07 -3.29 20.58
CA HIS A 176 -24.93 -1.95 21.19
C HIS A 176 -23.73 -1.18 20.62
N TYR A 177 -22.71 -1.89 20.11
CA TYR A 177 -21.45 -1.33 19.58
C TYR A 177 -21.18 -1.79 18.14
N VAL A 178 -22.10 -1.47 17.23
CA VAL A 178 -22.01 -1.84 15.79
C VAL A 178 -20.70 -1.38 15.16
N GLN A 179 -20.27 -0.17 15.50
CA GLN A 179 -19.06 0.44 14.96
C GLN A 179 -17.80 -0.35 15.35
N ASP A 180 -17.70 -0.81 16.60
CA ASP A 180 -16.59 -1.63 17.06
C ASP A 180 -16.54 -2.99 16.35
N VAL A 181 -17.70 -3.63 16.17
CA VAL A 181 -17.80 -4.91 15.45
C VAL A 181 -17.35 -4.76 14.00
N ILE A 182 -17.77 -3.68 13.34
CA ILE A 182 -17.33 -3.37 11.97
C ILE A 182 -15.81 -3.18 11.95
N LEU A 183 -15.25 -2.36 12.83
CA LEU A 183 -13.82 -2.06 12.85
C LEU A 183 -12.96 -3.30 13.18
N TRP A 184 -13.35 -4.10 14.17
CA TRP A 184 -12.67 -5.36 14.50
C TRP A 184 -12.74 -6.37 13.36
N GLY A 185 -13.90 -6.50 12.71
CA GLY A 185 -14.07 -7.39 11.58
C GLY A 185 -13.24 -6.95 10.36
N LEU A 186 -13.23 -5.65 10.04
CA LEU A 186 -12.37 -5.08 9.00
C LEU A 186 -10.89 -5.30 9.33
N PHE A 187 -10.48 -5.08 10.57
CA PHE A 187 -9.12 -5.35 11.01
C PHE A 187 -8.77 -6.83 10.80
N ALA A 188 -9.63 -7.76 11.25
CA ALA A 188 -9.41 -9.19 11.09
C ALA A 188 -9.29 -9.61 9.61
N ILE A 189 -10.19 -9.14 8.74
CA ILE A 189 -10.18 -9.44 7.30
C ILE A 189 -8.86 -8.96 6.67
N ASN A 190 -8.45 -7.72 6.93
CA ASN A 190 -7.23 -7.16 6.34
C ASN A 190 -5.97 -7.78 6.94
N PHE A 191 -5.97 -8.12 8.23
CA PHE A 191 -4.84 -8.79 8.89
C PHE A 191 -4.65 -10.22 8.37
N VAL A 192 -5.73 -10.99 8.23
CA VAL A 192 -5.68 -12.32 7.58
C VAL A 192 -5.21 -12.19 6.13
N SER A 193 -5.72 -11.21 5.39
CA SER A 193 -5.28 -10.95 4.02
C SER A 193 -3.79 -10.64 3.94
N LEU A 194 -3.25 -9.87 4.91
CA LEU A 194 -1.81 -9.58 5.01
C LEU A 194 -0.99 -10.85 5.27
N ILE A 195 -1.44 -11.71 6.19
CA ILE A 195 -0.76 -12.99 6.48
C ILE A 195 -0.78 -13.89 5.24
N VAL A 196 -1.93 -14.05 4.59
CA VAL A 196 -2.06 -14.84 3.37
C VAL A 196 -1.13 -14.30 2.28
N TRP A 197 -1.07 -12.97 2.12
CA TRP A 197 -0.17 -12.32 1.19
C TRP A 197 1.30 -12.61 1.50
N GLN A 198 1.70 -12.49 2.77
CA GLN A 198 3.08 -12.72 3.20
C GLN A 198 3.52 -14.17 3.01
N LEU A 199 2.62 -15.13 3.25
CA LEU A 199 2.89 -16.54 3.01
C LEU A 199 2.95 -16.86 1.51
N ALA A 200 2.06 -16.25 0.72
CA ALA A 200 2.01 -16.45 -0.71
C ALA A 200 3.18 -15.75 -1.44
N SER A 201 3.68 -14.62 -0.96
CA SER A 201 4.81 -13.88 -1.55
C SER A 201 6.14 -14.63 -1.45
N VAL A 202 6.28 -15.55 -0.49
CA VAL A 202 7.42 -16.48 -0.39
C VAL A 202 7.46 -17.43 -1.59
N LYS A 203 6.31 -17.88 -2.08
CA LYS A 203 6.20 -18.87 -3.17
C LYS A 203 6.00 -18.21 -4.54
N CYS A 204 5.32 -17.07 -4.59
CA CYS A 204 4.89 -16.42 -5.81
C CYS A 204 5.63 -15.09 -6.03
N LYS A 205 6.58 -15.07 -6.96
CA LYS A 205 7.37 -13.85 -7.29
C LYS A 205 6.51 -12.64 -7.68
N TRP A 206 5.36 -12.87 -8.33
CA TRP A 206 4.45 -11.79 -8.74
C TRP A 206 3.74 -11.10 -7.56
N LEU A 207 3.71 -11.72 -6.38
CA LEU A 207 3.16 -11.15 -5.15
C LEU A 207 4.18 -10.34 -4.34
N GLN A 208 5.45 -10.33 -4.76
CA GLN A 208 6.52 -9.55 -4.11
C GLN A 208 6.48 -8.07 -4.50
N ASP A 209 5.39 -7.63 -5.13
CA ASP A 209 5.13 -6.22 -5.38
C ASP A 209 4.97 -5.46 -4.06
N GLY A 210 5.96 -4.64 -3.74
CA GLY A 210 5.99 -3.86 -2.51
C GLY A 210 4.85 -2.85 -2.40
N PHE A 211 4.30 -2.36 -3.52
CA PHE A 211 3.20 -1.39 -3.48
C PHE A 211 1.95 -1.97 -2.82
N SER A 212 1.51 -3.14 -3.28
CA SER A 212 0.27 -3.76 -2.81
C SER A 212 0.39 -4.24 -1.37
N MET A 213 1.53 -4.82 -0.99
CA MET A 213 1.83 -5.24 0.38
C MET A 213 1.87 -4.04 1.34
N ARG A 214 2.47 -2.91 0.93
CA ARG A 214 2.44 -1.67 1.72
C ARG A 214 1.02 -1.20 1.94
N LEU A 215 0.19 -1.16 0.88
CA LEU A 215 -1.18 -0.67 0.97
C LEU A 215 -2.01 -1.48 1.99
N ILE A 216 -1.94 -2.82 1.95
CA ILE A 216 -2.62 -3.67 2.94
C ILE A 216 -2.07 -3.41 4.36
N THR A 217 -0.74 -3.29 4.51
CA THR A 217 -0.12 -2.99 5.80
C THR A 217 -0.57 -1.64 6.37
N VAL A 218 -0.65 -0.61 5.51
CA VAL A 218 -1.16 0.72 5.89
C VAL A 218 -2.62 0.61 6.35
N THR A 219 -3.47 -0.11 5.61
CA THR A 219 -4.87 -0.31 5.98
C THR A 219 -5.01 -0.98 7.35
N VAL A 220 -4.24 -2.05 7.60
CA VAL A 220 -4.19 -2.72 8.92
C VAL A 220 -3.75 -1.74 10.01
N ALA A 221 -2.69 -0.97 9.77
CA ALA A 221 -2.17 0.01 10.71
C ALA A 221 -3.20 1.12 11.03
N ILE A 222 -3.90 1.65 10.02
CA ILE A 222 -4.96 2.64 10.21
C ILE A 222 -6.11 2.07 11.04
N LEU A 223 -6.61 0.88 10.68
CA LEU A 223 -7.74 0.24 11.37
C LEU A 223 -7.44 0.00 12.85
N ILE A 224 -6.25 -0.53 13.17
CA ILE A 224 -5.87 -0.78 14.56
C ILE A 224 -5.62 0.53 15.33
N THR A 225 -5.15 1.59 14.65
CA THR A 225 -5.00 2.92 15.27
C THR A 225 -6.36 3.51 15.63
N ILE A 226 -7.33 3.46 14.72
CA ILE A 226 -8.69 3.96 14.98
C ILE A 226 -9.33 3.20 16.15
N LEU A 227 -9.22 1.87 16.16
CA LEU A 227 -9.69 1.03 17.28
C LEU A 227 -9.06 1.45 18.62
N ALA A 228 -7.75 1.72 18.63
CA ALA A 228 -7.05 2.12 19.84
C ALA A 228 -7.44 3.54 20.30
N ILE A 229 -7.68 4.47 19.38
CA ILE A 229 -8.19 5.83 19.67
C ILE A 229 -9.58 5.76 20.31
N ILE A 230 -10.52 5.06 19.67
CA ILE A 230 -11.89 4.88 20.18
C ILE A 230 -11.85 4.26 21.57
N SER A 231 -10.99 3.27 21.76
CA SER A 231 -10.82 2.61 23.04
C SER A 231 -10.41 3.54 24.17
N VAL A 232 -9.41 4.39 23.90
CA VAL A 232 -8.90 5.36 24.86
C VAL A 232 -9.95 6.43 25.18
N SER A 233 -10.78 6.82 24.21
CA SER A 233 -11.83 7.83 24.35
C SER A 233 -13.08 7.35 25.08
N GLU A 234 -13.57 6.14 24.80
CA GLU A 234 -14.87 5.69 25.30
C GLU A 234 -14.78 4.77 26.52
N GLY A 235 -13.61 4.18 26.83
CA GLY A 235 -13.40 3.38 28.03
C GLY A 235 -14.20 2.07 28.09
N ASN A 236 -14.65 1.54 26.95
CA ASN A 236 -15.51 0.36 26.86
C ASN A 236 -14.75 -0.97 27.10
N MET A 237 -15.42 -2.00 27.63
CA MET A 237 -14.76 -3.30 27.89
C MET A 237 -14.29 -4.04 26.62
N PHE A 238 -15.03 -3.95 25.50
CA PHE A 238 -14.59 -4.49 24.20
C PHE A 238 -13.41 -3.71 23.61
N SER A 239 -13.24 -2.47 24.04
CA SER A 239 -12.18 -1.59 23.56
C SER A 239 -10.88 -1.79 24.35
N ASN A 240 -10.91 -2.34 25.57
CA ASN A 240 -9.70 -2.62 26.37
C ASN A 240 -8.69 -3.54 25.66
N LEU A 241 -9.12 -4.40 24.74
CA LEU A 241 -8.23 -5.26 23.95
C LEU A 241 -7.55 -4.54 22.78
N ALA A 242 -8.07 -3.38 22.35
CA ALA A 242 -7.57 -2.66 21.19
C ALA A 242 -6.16 -2.09 21.41
N VAL A 243 -5.87 -1.51 22.58
CA VAL A 243 -4.54 -0.94 22.89
C VAL A 243 -3.46 -2.02 23.00
N PRO A 244 -3.67 -3.15 23.71
CA PRO A 244 -2.75 -4.29 23.66
C PRO A 244 -2.54 -4.84 22.24
N MET A 245 -3.61 -5.01 21.47
CA MET A 245 -3.52 -5.50 20.08
C MET A 245 -2.76 -4.51 19.18
N TRP A 246 -2.97 -3.22 19.36
CA TRP A 246 -2.21 -2.16 18.70
C TRP A 246 -0.73 -2.25 19.04
N ALA A 247 -0.37 -2.41 20.31
CA ALA A 247 1.01 -2.54 20.74
C ALA A 247 1.69 -3.78 20.14
N ILE A 248 0.97 -4.91 20.07
CA ILE A 248 1.44 -6.14 19.42
C ILE A 248 1.65 -5.91 17.92
N CYS A 249 0.69 -5.29 17.22
CA CYS A 249 0.80 -5.02 15.79
C CYS A 249 1.96 -4.07 15.47
N MET A 250 2.14 -3.01 16.26
CA MET A 250 3.27 -2.08 16.10
C MET A 250 4.60 -2.73 16.44
N GLY A 251 4.66 -3.58 17.48
CA GLY A 251 5.86 -4.34 17.82
C GLY A 251 6.26 -5.34 16.73
N LEU A 252 5.29 -6.09 16.19
CA LEU A 252 5.50 -7.00 15.08
C LEU A 252 5.90 -6.26 13.80
N GLY A 253 5.22 -5.15 13.48
CA GLY A 253 5.55 -4.30 12.34
C GLY A 253 6.95 -3.72 12.46
N TYR A 254 7.33 -3.22 13.64
CA TYR A 254 8.67 -2.76 13.92
C TYR A 254 9.70 -3.88 13.72
N TRP A 255 9.48 -5.06 14.31
CA TRP A 255 10.41 -6.18 14.17
C TRP A 255 10.59 -6.62 12.70
N LEU A 256 9.50 -6.78 11.96
CA LEU A 256 9.55 -7.18 10.55
C LEU A 256 10.22 -6.11 9.68
N TYR A 257 9.80 -4.86 9.79
CA TYR A 257 10.23 -3.78 8.90
C TYR A 257 11.48 -3.01 9.35
N ARG A 258 12.03 -3.33 10.53
CA ARG A 258 13.36 -2.86 10.97
C ARG A 258 14.42 -3.93 10.87
N CYS A 259 14.12 -5.16 11.30
CA CYS A 259 15.12 -6.22 11.40
C CYS A 259 15.18 -7.11 10.15
N ARG A 260 14.06 -7.31 9.44
CA ARG A 260 14.01 -8.22 8.28
C ARG A 260 14.11 -7.48 6.94
N THR A 261 13.37 -6.37 6.79
CA THR A 261 13.38 -5.56 5.57
C THR A 261 13.23 -4.10 5.95
N VAL A 262 14.26 -3.26 5.76
CA VAL A 262 14.18 -1.84 6.16
C VAL A 262 13.26 -1.08 5.20
N GLU A 263 12.01 -0.85 5.61
CA GLU A 263 11.04 -0.03 4.88
C GLU A 263 10.69 1.25 5.67
N LEU A 264 11.36 2.36 5.33
CA LEU A 264 11.19 3.66 6.00
C LEU A 264 9.74 4.18 5.95
N PHE A 265 9.03 3.92 4.85
CA PHE A 265 7.63 4.35 4.67
C PHE A 265 6.70 3.73 5.71
N ILE A 266 6.81 2.42 5.96
CA ILE A 266 5.95 1.72 6.93
C ILE A 266 6.32 2.13 8.36
N LEU A 267 7.62 2.32 8.64
CA LEU A 267 8.08 2.83 9.94
C LEU A 267 7.53 4.24 10.22
N ALA A 268 7.51 5.13 9.22
CA ALA A 268 6.93 6.46 9.36
C ALA A 268 5.42 6.41 9.67
N ILE A 269 4.68 5.49 9.06
CA ILE A 269 3.27 5.25 9.38
C ILE A 269 3.10 4.74 10.82
N GLY A 270 4.00 3.85 11.28
CA GLY A 270 4.04 3.41 12.67
C GLY A 270 4.27 4.57 13.65
N CYS A 271 5.21 5.47 13.34
CA CYS A 271 5.44 6.69 14.13
C CYS A 271 4.20 7.58 14.16
N LEU A 272 3.56 7.82 13.00
CA LEU A 272 2.34 8.63 12.91
C LEU A 272 1.22 8.02 13.76
N SER A 273 1.04 6.71 13.70
CA SER A 273 0.07 5.99 14.53
C SER A 273 0.34 6.18 16.03
N GLY A 274 1.61 6.06 16.45
CA GLY A 274 2.02 6.32 17.84
C GLY A 274 1.75 7.75 18.29
N ILE A 275 2.05 8.74 17.44
CA ILE A 275 1.76 10.16 17.70
C ILE A 275 0.25 10.36 17.92
N MET A 276 -0.59 9.79 17.05
CA MET A 276 -2.05 9.92 17.15
C MET A 276 -2.61 9.30 18.44
N LEU A 277 -2.10 8.13 18.85
CA LEU A 277 -2.52 7.48 20.08
C LEU A 277 -2.12 8.31 21.32
N ILE A 278 -0.86 8.77 21.37
CA ILE A 278 -0.36 9.59 22.47
C ILE A 278 -1.12 10.91 22.55
N ALA A 279 -1.37 11.56 21.42
CA ALA A 279 -2.17 12.79 21.37
C ALA A 279 -3.57 12.57 21.96
N THR A 280 -4.23 11.45 21.62
CA THR A 280 -5.56 11.09 22.15
C THR A 280 -5.52 10.86 23.66
N LEU A 281 -4.50 10.15 24.17
CA LEU A 281 -4.30 9.96 25.61
C LEU A 281 -4.16 11.29 26.36
N PHE A 282 -3.35 12.22 25.83
CA PHE A 282 -3.18 13.54 26.43
C PHE A 282 -4.44 14.41 26.35
N ILE A 283 -5.22 14.30 25.27
CA ILE A 283 -6.52 14.96 25.18
C ILE A 283 -7.42 14.50 26.33
N ASN A 284 -7.55 13.19 26.57
CA ASN A 284 -8.42 12.69 27.64
C ASN A 284 -7.91 13.04 29.05
N LEU A 285 -6.59 13.18 29.24
CA LEU A 285 -6.01 13.56 30.53
C LEU A 285 -6.11 15.07 30.81
N LEU A 286 -5.82 15.92 29.83
CA LEU A 286 -5.74 17.37 30.00
C LEU A 286 -7.13 18.02 30.04
N PHE A 287 -8.04 17.60 29.16
CA PHE A 287 -9.37 18.22 29.05
C PHE A 287 -10.32 17.84 30.21
N ASN A 288 -9.94 16.89 31.06
CA ASN A 288 -10.70 16.52 32.26
C ASN A 288 -10.41 17.40 33.49
N GLY A 289 -9.44 18.33 33.44
CA GLY A 289 -9.12 19.14 34.63
C GLY A 289 -8.33 20.44 34.44
N SER A 290 -7.97 20.83 33.21
CA SER A 290 -7.20 22.05 32.93
C SER A 290 -8.00 23.08 32.13
N GLU A 291 -7.57 24.34 32.18
CA GLU A 291 -8.15 25.38 31.31
C GLU A 291 -7.91 25.05 29.83
N ILE A 292 -8.95 25.25 29.02
CA ILE A 292 -8.99 24.83 27.61
C ILE A 292 -7.77 25.35 26.82
N ILE A 293 -7.35 26.59 27.07
CA ILE A 293 -6.24 27.25 26.35
C ILE A 293 -4.89 26.59 26.67
N SER A 294 -4.64 26.26 27.94
CA SER A 294 -3.38 25.63 28.34
C SER A 294 -3.29 24.18 27.86
N ALA A 295 -4.41 23.46 27.82
CA ALA A 295 -4.51 22.12 27.25
C ALA A 295 -4.13 22.10 25.75
N PHE A 296 -4.63 23.06 24.96
CA PHE A 296 -4.31 23.14 23.54
C PHE A 296 -2.84 23.47 23.27
N LEU A 297 -2.24 24.39 24.05
CA LEU A 297 -0.83 24.75 23.91
C LEU A 297 0.07 23.54 24.23
N LEU A 298 -0.22 22.85 25.33
CA LEU A 298 0.55 21.68 25.75
C LEU A 298 0.42 20.52 24.73
N LEU A 299 -0.79 20.29 24.21
CA LEU A 299 -1.02 19.32 23.14
C LEU A 299 -0.21 19.64 21.88
N ALA A 300 -0.20 20.91 21.45
CA ALA A 300 0.58 21.35 20.29
C ALA A 300 2.09 21.11 20.50
N LEU A 301 2.61 21.44 21.68
CA LEU A 301 4.02 21.20 22.03
C LEU A 301 4.36 19.71 21.98
N ILE A 302 3.49 18.85 22.51
CA ILE A 302 3.68 17.38 22.49
C ILE A 302 3.69 16.86 21.05
N ILE A 303 2.73 17.27 20.21
CA ILE A 303 2.66 16.80 18.82
C ILE A 303 3.91 17.22 18.04
N VAL A 304 4.36 18.48 18.19
CA VAL A 304 5.59 18.96 17.57
C VAL A 304 6.82 18.22 18.09
N GLY A 305 6.92 17.99 19.40
CA GLY A 305 8.02 17.26 20.02
C GLY A 305 8.10 15.79 19.56
N LEU A 306 6.97 15.09 19.53
CA LEU A 306 6.90 13.71 19.05
C LEU A 306 7.17 13.61 17.54
N GLY A 307 6.70 14.58 16.75
CA GLY A 307 6.99 14.69 15.33
C GLY A 307 8.48 14.89 15.07
N ALA A 308 9.12 15.82 15.79
CA ALA A 308 10.56 16.07 15.70
C ALA A 308 11.39 14.84 16.13
N CYS A 309 11.01 14.19 17.23
CA CYS A 309 11.65 12.95 17.70
C CYS A 309 11.52 11.82 16.67
N SER A 310 10.33 11.64 16.09
CA SER A 310 10.08 10.65 15.04
C SER A 310 10.91 10.92 13.78
N ALA A 311 10.98 12.18 13.34
CA ALA A 311 11.78 12.58 12.18
C ALA A 311 13.28 12.38 12.43
N TRP A 312 13.77 12.77 13.62
CA TRP A 312 15.16 12.54 14.02
C TRP A 312 15.50 11.05 14.06
N TRP A 313 14.62 10.23 14.62
CA TRP A 313 14.79 8.78 14.68
C TRP A 313 14.78 8.15 13.28
N LEU A 314 13.83 8.50 12.41
CA LEU A 314 13.75 8.03 11.02
C LEU A 314 15.00 8.41 10.21
N ASN A 315 15.51 9.64 10.38
CA ASN A 315 16.77 10.07 9.76
C ASN A 315 17.96 9.25 10.25
N SER A 316 18.00 8.91 11.53
CA SER A 316 19.06 8.07 12.11
C SER A 316 18.99 6.64 11.56
N VAL A 317 17.78 6.07 11.46
CA VAL A 317 17.50 4.78 10.84
C VAL A 317 17.96 4.75 9.39
N GLN A 318 17.65 5.79 8.61
CA GLN A 318 18.06 5.94 7.21
C GLN A 318 19.58 6.00 7.07
N LYS A 319 20.27 6.78 7.93
CA LYS A 319 21.73 6.87 7.93
C LYS A 319 22.38 5.52 8.24
N SER A 320 21.91 4.79 9.25
CA SER A 320 22.44 3.45 9.57
C SER A 320 22.27 2.45 8.42
N THR A 321 21.16 2.54 7.68
CA THR A 321 20.93 1.68 6.52
C THR A 321 21.85 2.02 5.35
N LYS A 322 22.14 3.31 5.11
CA LYS A 322 23.14 3.73 4.12
C LYS A 322 24.52 3.19 4.47
N VAL A 323 24.98 3.34 5.71
CA VAL A 323 26.32 2.87 6.15
C VAL A 323 26.49 1.35 5.92
N LYS A 324 25.46 0.56 6.25
CA LYS A 324 25.51 -0.91 6.12
C LYS A 324 25.53 -1.41 4.67
N SER A 325 25.02 -0.63 3.70
CA SER A 325 25.16 -0.96 2.27
C SER A 325 26.55 -0.61 1.70
N PHE A 326 27.31 0.28 2.36
CA PHE A 326 28.66 0.68 1.92
C PHE A 326 29.77 -0.22 2.47
N GLU A 327 29.55 -0.85 3.62
CA GLU A 327 30.53 -1.76 4.27
C GLU A 327 30.96 -2.95 3.37
N PRO A 328 30.06 -3.69 2.68
CA PRO A 328 30.48 -4.79 1.81
C PRO A 328 31.20 -4.31 0.54
N VAL A 329 30.80 -3.20 -0.07
CA VAL A 329 31.42 -2.67 -1.30
C VAL A 329 32.85 -2.19 -1.03
N ARG A 330 33.07 -1.51 0.10
CA ARG A 330 34.39 -1.00 0.48
C ARG A 330 35.36 -2.13 0.82
N VAL A 331 34.91 -3.16 1.54
CA VAL A 331 35.74 -4.33 1.87
C VAL A 331 36.13 -5.12 0.61
N GLU A 332 35.27 -5.18 -0.39
CA GLU A 332 35.54 -5.87 -1.66
C GLU A 332 36.46 -5.05 -2.58
N GLN A 333 36.33 -3.72 -2.60
CA GLN A 333 37.29 -2.81 -3.27
C GLN A 333 38.67 -2.82 -2.60
N ASP A 334 38.73 -2.70 -1.27
CA ASP A 334 39.99 -2.71 -0.52
C ASP A 334 40.72 -4.06 -0.68
N ARG A 335 39.97 -5.18 -0.78
CA ARG A 335 40.52 -6.50 -1.07
C ARG A 335 41.06 -6.60 -2.50
N ALA A 336 40.32 -6.08 -3.49
CA ALA A 336 40.74 -6.10 -4.90
C ALA A 336 41.97 -5.22 -5.19
N GLU A 337 42.15 -4.12 -4.44
CA GLU A 337 43.37 -3.29 -4.53
C GLU A 337 44.57 -3.91 -3.80
N GLN A 338 44.34 -4.70 -2.74
CA GLN A 338 45.41 -5.35 -1.96
C GLN A 338 45.92 -6.66 -2.57
N GLU A 339 45.10 -7.40 -3.33
CA GLU A 339 45.49 -8.65 -4.02
C GLU A 339 46.71 -8.50 -4.95
N PRO A 340 46.78 -7.53 -5.87
CA PRO A 340 47.96 -7.37 -6.75
C PRO A 340 49.21 -6.90 -5.99
N LEU A 341 49.05 -6.12 -4.92
CA LEU A 341 50.17 -5.65 -4.09
C LEU A 341 50.78 -6.80 -3.27
N GLN A 342 49.96 -7.70 -2.72
CA GLN A 342 50.45 -8.89 -2.02
C GLN A 342 51.10 -9.89 -2.98
N GLU A 343 50.60 -10.02 -4.21
CA GLU A 343 51.20 -10.90 -5.22
C GLU A 343 52.57 -10.38 -5.71
N HIS A 344 52.74 -9.06 -5.81
CA HIS A 344 54.04 -8.44 -6.09
C HIS A 344 55.04 -8.62 -4.94
N VAL A 345 54.63 -8.43 -3.69
CA VAL A 345 55.49 -8.63 -2.51
C VAL A 345 55.90 -10.11 -2.35
N ASN A 346 54.99 -11.06 -2.59
CA ASN A 346 55.33 -12.49 -2.53
C ASN A 346 56.30 -12.92 -3.65
N LYS A 347 56.21 -12.33 -4.84
CA LYS A 347 57.15 -12.59 -5.95
C LYS A 347 58.54 -12.00 -5.68
N GLU A 348 58.64 -10.85 -5.01
CA GLU A 348 59.93 -10.27 -4.59
C GLU A 348 60.60 -11.10 -3.49
N VAL A 349 59.84 -11.57 -2.49
CA VAL A 349 60.38 -12.40 -1.39
C VAL A 349 60.84 -13.79 -1.86
N GLN A 350 60.19 -14.36 -2.88
CA GLN A 350 60.65 -15.61 -3.51
C GLN A 350 61.90 -15.43 -4.38
N HIS A 351 62.15 -14.23 -4.91
CA HIS A 351 63.36 -13.95 -5.70
C HIS A 351 64.60 -13.62 -4.85
N GLU A 352 64.43 -13.21 -3.58
CA GLU A 352 65.55 -12.97 -2.65
C GLU A 352 65.98 -14.22 -1.85
N SER A 353 65.29 -15.35 -2.01
CA SER A 353 65.55 -16.60 -1.26
C SER A 353 66.11 -17.76 -2.09
N GLU A 354 66.43 -17.52 -3.36
CA GLU A 354 67.30 -18.36 -4.21
C GLU A 354 68.63 -17.65 -4.46
#